data_AF-A0A0G0E1C4-F1
#
_entry.id   AF-A0A0G0E1C4-F1
#
_cell.length_a   1.000
_cell.length_b   1.000
_cell.length_c   1.000
_cell.angle_alpha   90.00
_cell.angle_beta   90.00
_cell.angle_gamma   90.00
#
_symmetry.space_group_name_H-M   'P 1'
#
loop_
_entity.id
_entity.type
_entity.pdbx_description
1 polymer ?
#
loop_
_entity_poly.entity_id
_entity_poly.type
_entity_poly.pdbx_seq_one_letter_code
_entity_poly.pdbx_strand_id
1 'polypeptide(L)'
;MLSKQKTKKYQKKALKKKTPGLLLFFFGVILFSFSIYNIFFVAPPSIISPLAKNSVTEQSLIEDWLSKNKIEVRSITFQKDSSYMITLKDNSVIFISSKVDILKQLSSLQLIIKRLKIEGKRFERLDFRYDKPIIVF
;
A
#
# COMPACT_ATOMS: atom_id res chain seq x y z
N MET A 1 -75.91 -5.94 37.13
CA MET A 1 -75.89 -6.28 35.69
C MET A 1 -75.42 -5.03 34.94
N LEU A 2 -74.35 -4.93 34.17
CA LEU A 2 -73.60 -5.87 33.32
C LEU A 2 -72.12 -5.46 33.29
N SER A 3 -71.23 -6.44 33.38
CA SER A 3 -69.80 -6.26 33.07
C SER A 3 -69.64 -6.07 31.55
N LYS A 4 -68.99 -4.98 31.12
CA LYS A 4 -68.47 -4.82 29.76
C LYS A 4 -66.96 -5.01 29.78
N GLN A 5 -66.51 -6.27 29.88
CA GLN A 5 -65.18 -6.66 29.43
C GLN A 5 -65.14 -6.59 27.90
N LYS A 6 -64.67 -5.49 27.33
CA LYS A 6 -64.21 -5.47 25.93
C LYS A 6 -62.88 -4.71 25.84
N THR A 7 -62.02 -5.24 24.97
CA THR A 7 -60.88 -4.59 24.28
C THR A 7 -59.47 -4.55 24.89
N LYS A 8 -58.97 -5.62 25.54
CA LYS A 8 -57.49 -5.83 25.60
C LYS A 8 -56.89 -6.46 24.33
N LYS A 9 -57.73 -6.99 23.42
CA LYS A 9 -57.29 -7.71 22.20
C LYS A 9 -56.99 -6.81 20.99
N TYR A 10 -57.45 -5.55 21.01
CA TYR A 10 -57.27 -4.59 19.89
C TYR A 10 -56.00 -3.74 20.01
N GLN A 11 -55.54 -3.42 21.23
CA GLN A 11 -54.36 -2.57 21.43
C GLN A 11 -53.03 -3.29 21.12
N LYS A 12 -52.97 -4.63 21.24
CA LYS A 12 -51.76 -5.41 20.89
C LYS A 12 -51.47 -5.46 19.38
N LYS A 13 -52.46 -5.20 18.50
CA LYS A 13 -52.26 -5.17 17.04
C LYS A 13 -51.69 -3.84 16.54
N ALA A 14 -51.88 -2.74 17.27
CA ALA A 14 -51.35 -1.42 16.90
C ALA A 14 -49.85 -1.28 17.26
N LEU A 15 -49.43 -1.82 18.41
CA LEU A 15 -48.02 -1.82 18.83
C LEU A 15 -47.14 -2.70 17.92
N LYS A 16 -47.65 -3.85 17.46
CA LYS A 16 -46.92 -4.76 16.57
C LYS A 16 -46.72 -4.26 15.13
N LYS A 17 -47.39 -3.17 14.73
CA LYS A 17 -47.27 -2.60 13.37
C LYS A 17 -46.25 -1.45 13.26
N LYS A 18 -45.78 -0.89 14.39
CA LYS A 18 -44.86 0.27 14.40
C LYS A 18 -43.43 -0.06 14.86
N THR A 19 -43.19 -1.25 15.40
CA THR A 19 -41.86 -1.71 15.85
C THR A 19 -40.84 -2.06 14.76
N PRO A 20 -41.20 -2.56 13.55
CA PRO A 20 -40.17 -2.94 12.58
C PRO A 20 -39.44 -1.72 11.97
N GLY A 21 -40.12 -0.58 11.85
CA GLY A 21 -39.51 0.65 11.32
C GLY A 21 -38.41 1.22 12.22
N LEU A 22 -38.58 1.11 13.55
CA LEU A 22 -37.57 1.57 14.50
C LEU A 22 -36.29 0.71 14.43
N LEU A 23 -36.45 -0.61 14.34
CA LEU A 23 -35.32 -1.53 14.19
C LEU A 23 -34.55 -1.29 12.88
N LEU A 24 -35.27 -1.06 11.77
CA LEU A 24 -34.65 -0.71 10.48
C LEU A 24 -33.88 0.62 10.55
N PHE A 25 -34.41 1.60 11.27
CA PHE A 25 -33.73 2.88 11.48
C PHE A 25 -32.41 2.70 12.25
N PHE A 26 -32.43 1.98 13.38
CA PHE A 26 -31.20 1.68 14.12
C PHE A 26 -30.19 0.87 13.30
N PHE A 27 -30.67 -0.08 12.51
CA PHE A 27 -29.81 -0.85 11.61
C PHE A 27 -29.14 0.03 10.54
N GLY A 28 -29.88 0.98 9.97
CA GLY A 28 -29.35 1.97 9.04
C GLY A 28 -28.28 2.87 9.68
N VAL A 29 -28.51 3.34 10.91
CA VAL A 29 -27.54 4.15 11.66
C VAL A 29 -26.27 3.36 11.96
N ILE A 30 -26.39 2.08 12.30
CA ILE A 30 -25.22 1.20 12.54
C ILE A 30 -24.41 1.03 11.25
N LEU A 31 -25.06 0.71 10.12
CA LEU A 31 -24.37 0.55 8.83
C LEU A 31 -23.70 1.86 8.38
N PHE A 32 -24.37 2.99 8.56
CA PHE A 32 -23.82 4.30 8.24
C PHE A 32 -22.58 4.61 9.10
N SER A 33 -22.66 4.38 10.41
CA SER A 33 -21.55 4.59 11.34
C SER A 33 -20.37 3.68 11.02
N PHE A 34 -20.63 2.42 10.65
CA PHE A 34 -19.61 1.49 10.19
C PHE A 34 -18.95 1.96 8.89
N SER A 35 -19.73 2.49 7.94
CA SER A 35 -19.20 3.01 6.67
C SER A 35 -18.29 4.23 6.90
N ILE A 36 -18.70 5.16 7.76
CA ILE A 36 -17.88 6.29 8.20
C ILE A 36 -16.59 5.79 8.86
N TYR A 37 -16.66 4.83 9.79
CA TYR A 37 -15.48 4.27 10.45
C TYR A 37 -14.44 3.71 9.45
N ASN A 38 -14.89 2.98 8.43
CA ASN A 38 -13.99 2.44 7.40
C ASN A 38 -13.29 3.55 6.60
N ILE A 39 -13.99 4.65 6.29
CA ILE A 39 -13.40 5.78 5.55
C ILE A 39 -12.35 6.51 6.40
N PHE A 40 -12.61 6.73 7.69
CA PHE A 40 -11.72 7.54 8.53
C PHE A 40 -10.57 6.77 9.18
N PHE A 41 -10.76 5.49 9.51
CA PHE A 41 -9.76 4.71 10.28
C PHE A 41 -8.99 3.70 9.44
N VAL A 42 -9.53 3.25 8.29
CA VAL A 42 -8.90 2.19 7.47
C VAL A 42 -8.30 2.75 6.18
N ALA A 43 -8.84 3.83 5.63
CA ALA A 43 -8.27 4.42 4.42
C ALA A 43 -6.91 5.10 4.73
N PRO A 44 -5.84 4.75 4.01
CA PRO A 44 -4.56 5.45 4.17
C PRO A 44 -4.72 6.93 3.79
N PRO A 45 -4.02 7.85 4.47
CA PRO A 45 -4.11 9.27 4.18
C PRO A 45 -3.73 9.54 2.73
N SER A 46 -4.49 10.41 2.07
CA SER A 46 -4.18 10.85 0.71
C SER A 46 -2.85 11.60 0.70
N ILE A 47 -1.93 11.16 -0.16
CA ILE A 47 -0.61 11.78 -0.31
C ILE A 47 -0.80 13.13 -1.03
N ILE A 48 -0.72 14.22 -0.27
CA ILE A 48 -0.97 15.58 -0.76
C ILE A 48 0.28 16.19 -1.44
N SER A 49 1.47 15.65 -1.14
CA SER A 49 2.73 16.16 -1.66
C SER A 49 3.08 15.53 -3.02
N PRO A 50 3.35 16.33 -4.07
CA PRO A 50 3.77 15.80 -5.37
C PRO A 50 5.07 15.00 -5.29
N LEU A 51 5.98 15.38 -4.38
CA LEU A 51 7.23 14.64 -4.17
C LEU A 51 6.98 13.25 -3.59
N ALA A 52 6.10 13.15 -2.58
CA ALA A 52 5.74 11.89 -1.98
C ALA A 52 4.96 10.97 -2.97
N LYS A 53 4.14 11.57 -3.85
CA LYS A 53 3.46 10.82 -4.92
C LYS A 53 4.44 10.24 -5.94
N ASN A 54 5.41 11.04 -6.38
CA ASN A 54 6.45 10.59 -7.30
C ASN A 54 7.33 9.52 -6.66
N SER A 55 7.76 9.71 -5.41
CA SER A 55 8.61 8.75 -4.72
C SER A 55 7.92 7.38 -4.51
N VAL A 56 6.60 7.37 -4.26
CA VAL A 56 5.82 6.13 -4.16
C VAL A 56 5.69 5.44 -5.52
N THR A 57 5.50 6.22 -6.58
CA THR A 57 5.40 5.68 -7.95
C THR A 57 6.74 5.09 -8.39
N GLU A 58 7.83 5.80 -8.15
CA GLU A 58 9.19 5.35 -8.45
C GLU A 58 9.58 4.11 -7.63
N GLN A 59 9.24 4.08 -6.34
CA GLN A 59 9.48 2.91 -5.50
C GLN A 59 8.71 1.68 -6.01
N SER A 60 7.42 1.84 -6.33
CA SER A 60 6.60 0.78 -6.92
C SER A 60 7.19 0.27 -8.24
N LEU A 61 7.68 1.17 -9.11
CA LEU A 61 8.34 0.78 -10.37
C LEU A 61 9.61 -0.04 -10.12
N ILE A 62 10.41 0.33 -9.12
CA ILE A 62 11.61 -0.41 -8.72
C ILE A 62 11.23 -1.79 -8.18
N GLU A 63 10.25 -1.87 -7.29
CA GLU A 63 9.76 -3.14 -6.70
C GLU A 63 9.22 -4.10 -7.77
N ASP A 64 8.40 -3.61 -8.69
CA ASP A 64 7.84 -4.38 -9.80
C ASP A 64 8.95 -4.93 -10.70
N TRP A 65 9.94 -4.08 -11.01
CA TRP A 65 11.06 -4.45 -11.86
C TRP A 65 11.96 -5.52 -11.20
N LEU A 66 12.27 -5.37 -9.91
CA LEU A 66 13.08 -6.33 -9.16
C LEU A 66 12.37 -7.68 -9.05
N SER A 67 11.07 -7.66 -8.77
CA SER A 67 10.22 -8.86 -8.70
C SER A 67 10.17 -9.58 -10.04
N LYS A 68 9.97 -8.86 -11.15
CA LYS A 68 9.97 -9.41 -12.52
C LYS A 68 11.29 -10.10 -12.88
N ASN A 69 12.41 -9.56 -12.40
CA ASN A 69 13.74 -10.13 -12.65
C ASN A 69 14.17 -11.19 -11.62
N LYS A 70 13.27 -11.58 -10.70
CA LYS A 70 13.54 -12.58 -9.64
C LYS A 70 14.73 -12.21 -8.75
N ILE A 71 14.90 -10.91 -8.48
CA ILE A 71 15.95 -10.41 -7.59
C ILE A 71 15.35 -10.32 -6.18
N GLU A 72 15.89 -11.08 -5.23
CA GLU A 72 15.40 -11.12 -3.86
C GLU A 72 15.90 -9.90 -3.07
N VAL A 73 14.96 -9.04 -2.66
CA VAL A 73 15.22 -7.79 -1.94
C VAL A 73 14.84 -7.97 -0.48
N ARG A 74 15.69 -7.45 0.40
CA ARG A 74 15.44 -7.38 1.85
C ARG A 74 14.68 -6.11 2.23
N SER A 75 15.11 -4.97 1.69
CA SER A 75 14.47 -3.69 1.95
C SER A 75 14.81 -2.66 0.87
N ILE A 76 13.92 -1.69 0.70
CA ILE A 76 14.13 -0.50 -0.12
C ILE A 76 13.92 0.71 0.80
N THR A 77 14.86 1.63 0.80
CA THR A 77 14.79 2.84 1.64
C THR A 77 15.12 4.06 0.81
N PHE A 78 14.23 5.04 0.83
CA PHE A 78 14.48 6.33 0.21
C PHE A 78 15.38 7.17 1.12
N GLN A 79 16.47 7.66 0.56
CA GLN A 79 17.49 8.45 1.24
C GLN A 79 17.27 9.96 1.03
N LYS A 80 17.84 10.75 1.95
CA LYS A 80 17.75 12.22 1.93
C LYS A 80 18.38 12.86 0.69
N ASP A 81 19.30 12.17 0.02
CA ASP A 81 19.99 12.63 -1.19
C ASP A 81 19.18 12.42 -2.49
N SER A 82 17.90 12.06 -2.37
CA SER A 82 17.02 11.67 -3.48
C SER A 82 17.52 10.42 -4.20
N SER A 83 17.90 9.41 -3.42
CA SER A 83 18.28 8.09 -3.93
C SER A 83 17.54 6.97 -3.21
N TYR A 84 17.43 5.83 -3.86
CA TYR A 84 16.91 4.59 -3.29
C TYR A 84 18.09 3.69 -2.94
N MET A 85 18.16 3.29 -1.68
CA MET A 85 19.05 2.24 -1.22
C MET A 85 18.28 0.92 -1.17
N ILE A 86 18.68 -0.01 -2.01
CA ILE A 86 18.09 -1.34 -2.12
C ILE A 86 19.07 -2.30 -1.47
N THR A 87 18.66 -2.95 -0.39
CA THR A 87 19.45 -4.00 0.26
C THR A 87 18.95 -5.34 -0.23
N LEU A 88 19.83 -6.12 -0.85
CA LEU A 88 19.54 -7.48 -1.31
C LEU A 88 19.64 -8.47 -0.15
N LYS A 89 19.14 -9.69 -0.36
CA LYS A 89 19.14 -10.74 0.66
C LYS A 89 20.55 -11.17 1.12
N ASP A 90 21.54 -11.06 0.25
CA ASP A 90 22.94 -11.33 0.56
C ASP A 90 23.68 -10.12 1.17
N ASN A 91 22.93 -9.11 1.62
CA ASN A 91 23.42 -7.84 2.16
C ASN A 91 24.18 -6.95 1.16
N SER A 92 24.24 -7.32 -0.12
CA SER A 92 24.74 -6.40 -1.16
C SER A 92 23.78 -5.22 -1.32
N VAL A 93 24.34 -4.05 -1.65
CA VAL A 93 23.61 -2.79 -1.67
C VAL A 93 23.62 -2.17 -3.06
N ILE A 94 22.45 -1.77 -3.55
CA ILE A 94 22.31 -1.03 -4.81
C ILE A 94 21.77 0.36 -4.51
N PHE A 95 22.42 1.40 -5.04
CA PHE A 95 21.94 2.77 -4.98
C PHE A 95 21.40 3.21 -6.34
N ILE A 96 20.14 3.63 -6.40
CA ILE A 96 19.50 4.19 -7.60
C ILE A 96 19.19 5.66 -7.35
N SER A 97 19.57 6.54 -8.26
CA SER A 97 19.27 7.97 -8.16
C SER A 97 17.87 8.28 -8.67
N SER A 98 17.06 9.03 -7.91
CA SER A 98 15.78 9.57 -8.37
C SER A 98 15.97 10.80 -9.29
N LYS A 99 17.17 11.40 -9.31
CA LYS A 99 17.50 12.57 -10.15
C LYS A 99 17.71 12.23 -11.63
N VAL A 100 17.89 10.94 -11.94
CA VAL A 100 18.16 10.43 -13.29
C VAL A 100 17.05 9.44 -13.65
N ASP A 101 16.81 9.22 -14.94
CA ASP A 101 15.84 8.24 -15.41
C ASP A 101 16.07 6.84 -14.77
N ILE A 102 15.10 6.42 -13.96
CA ILE A 102 15.13 5.15 -13.23
C ILE A 102 15.07 3.96 -14.18
N LEU A 103 14.29 4.02 -15.26
CA LEU A 103 14.18 2.91 -16.22
C LEU A 103 15.51 2.65 -16.92
N LYS A 104 16.25 3.73 -17.24
CA LYS A 104 17.60 3.63 -17.80
C LYS A 104 18.58 3.00 -16.81
N GLN A 105 18.50 3.39 -15.53
CA GLN A 105 19.33 2.80 -14.46
C GLN A 105 19.00 1.32 -14.25
N LEU A 106 17.72 0.95 -14.19
CA LEU A 106 17.27 -0.43 -14.05
C LEU A 106 17.69 -1.31 -15.25
N SER A 107 17.61 -0.78 -16.47
CA SER A 107 18.10 -1.47 -17.66
C SER A 107 19.62 -1.71 -17.59
N SER A 108 20.38 -0.73 -17.10
CA SER A 108 21.82 -0.85 -16.89
C SER A 108 22.15 -1.85 -15.79
N LEU A 109 21.39 -1.85 -14.69
CA LEU A 109 21.47 -2.82 -13.61
C LEU A 109 21.30 -4.25 -14.13
N GLN A 110 20.33 -4.49 -15.00
CA GLN A 110 20.11 -5.80 -15.61
C GLN A 110 21.34 -6.31 -16.36
N LEU A 111 21.95 -5.44 -17.18
CA LEU A 111 23.13 -5.77 -17.97
C LEU A 111 24.32 -6.08 -17.07
N ILE A 112 24.53 -5.27 -16.02
CA ILE A 112 25.62 -5.47 -15.05
C ILE A 112 25.43 -6.78 -14.30
N ILE A 113 24.25 -7.04 -13.71
CA ILE A 113 23.96 -8.29 -12.99
C ILE A 113 24.16 -9.50 -13.91
N LYS A 114 23.66 -9.44 -15.16
CA LYS A 114 23.83 -10.53 -16.12
C LYS A 114 25.30 -10.81 -16.40
N ARG A 115 26.10 -9.76 -16.60
CA ARG A 115 27.54 -9.89 -16.84
C ARG A 115 28.27 -10.46 -15.64
N LEU A 116 28.02 -9.94 -14.43
CA LEU A 116 28.62 -10.45 -13.20
C LEU A 116 28.29 -11.92 -12.97
N LYS A 117 27.06 -12.34 -13.27
CA LYS A 117 26.64 -13.74 -13.21
C LYS A 117 27.40 -14.64 -14.20
N ILE A 118 27.64 -14.16 -15.43
CA ILE A 118 28.44 -14.88 -16.44
C ILE A 118 29.91 -14.98 -15.98
N GLU A 119 30.44 -13.92 -15.38
CA GLU A 119 31.82 -13.88 -14.86
C GLU A 119 31.98 -14.60 -13.52
N GLY A 120 30.89 -15.06 -12.88
CA GLY A 120 30.92 -15.69 -11.56
C GLY A 120 31.28 -14.75 -10.41
N LYS A 121 31.18 -13.43 -10.60
CA LYS A 121 31.52 -12.42 -9.60
C LYS A 121 30.29 -11.98 -8.80
N ARG A 122 30.49 -11.68 -7.52
CA ARG A 122 29.50 -11.08 -6.62
C ARG A 122 29.98 -9.69 -6.25
N PHE A 123 29.06 -8.74 -6.06
CA PHE A 123 29.39 -7.36 -5.67
C PHE A 123 28.89 -7.11 -4.26
N GLU A 124 29.60 -6.27 -3.51
CA GLU A 124 29.14 -5.74 -2.23
C GLU A 124 28.26 -4.51 -2.43
N ARG A 125 28.63 -3.64 -3.38
CA ARG A 125 27.91 -2.39 -3.65
C ARG A 125 27.88 -2.05 -5.13
N LEU A 126 26.74 -1.58 -5.59
CA LEU A 126 26.54 -1.04 -6.94
C LEU A 126 25.87 0.33 -6.84
N ASP A 127 26.54 1.39 -7.29
CA ASP A 127 26.10 2.77 -7.08
C ASP A 127 25.86 3.49 -8.42
N PHE A 128 24.61 3.83 -8.71
CA PHE A 128 24.18 4.57 -9.91
C PHE A 128 24.05 6.08 -9.68
N ARG A 129 24.44 6.61 -8.52
CA ARG A 129 24.36 8.06 -8.24
C ARG A 129 25.39 8.90 -9.01
N TYR A 130 26.35 8.25 -9.67
CA TYR A 130 27.40 8.87 -10.47
C TYR A 130 27.15 8.70 -11.96
N ASP A 131 27.83 9.50 -12.80
CA ASP A 131 27.71 9.43 -14.27
C ASP A 131 28.00 8.04 -14.85
N LYS A 132 28.91 7.30 -14.20
CA LYS A 132 29.20 5.90 -14.49
C LYS A 132 28.93 5.07 -13.23
N PRO A 133 28.23 3.93 -13.36
CA PRO A 133 27.95 3.09 -12.20
C PRO A 133 29.25 2.57 -11.58
N ILE A 134 29.35 2.68 -10.26
CA ILE A 134 30.50 2.21 -9.49
C ILE A 134 30.17 0.85 -8.89
N ILE A 135 31.06 -0.12 -9.06
CA ILE A 135 30.94 -1.49 -8.51
C ILE A 135 32.04 -1.69 -7.48
N VAL A 136 31.67 -2.12 -6.28
CA VAL A 136 32.57 -2.55 -5.20
C VAL A 136 32.36 -4.04 -4.99
N PHE A 137 33.46 -4.78 -4.90
CA PHE A 137 33.52 -6.24 -4.79
C PHE A 137 33.97 -6.67 -3.40
#